data_AF-A0A9P8ABD0-F1
#
_entry.id   AF-A0A9P8ABD0-F1
#
_cell.length_a   1.000
_cell.length_b   1.000
_cell.length_c   1.000
_cell.angle_alpha   90.00
_cell.angle_beta   90.00
_cell.angle_gamma   90.00
#
_symmetry.space_group_name_H-M   'P 1'
#
loop_
_entity.id
_entity.type
_entity.pdbx_description
1 polymer ?
#
loop_
_entity_poly.entity_id
_entity_poly.type
_entity_poly.pdbx_seq_one_letter_code
_entity_poly.pdbx_strand_id
1 'polypeptide(L)'
;MPPRSPLWNLFTTDNQPYSAKDTVHKRIWCQACLEAKLTGLLANQRVLVANGVIRPEDMLKEDVLQQKAKVDVKPISSKSEHMQRHLKSCQAIRQSPEWTEKTLEALRSYETWRSKRTPLVDIPLSQPSLQHFSGTGVPSNPMFQAVSPFTPTAYVSEPPNSPLTKRRKSNTDHISTADSPLGALSVWDAEQQSEFGQDLVRLFTSCNWSWNTANAPQFWLFFGKYLPQAQVPDLSGRMLDSEAERVQEQTRKSIEGSLATYQADG
;
A
#
# COMPACT_ATOMS: atom_id res chain seq x y z
N MET A 1 25.14 -28.84 19.22
CA MET A 1 24.30 -27.62 19.26
C MET A 1 22.93 -27.99 19.80
N PRO A 2 22.34 -27.22 20.73
CA PRO A 2 21.00 -27.52 21.23
C PRO A 2 19.99 -27.50 20.07
N PRO A 3 19.00 -28.42 20.04
CA PRO A 3 18.00 -28.44 18.98
C PRO A 3 17.26 -27.10 18.90
N ARG A 4 16.99 -26.63 17.68
CA ARG A 4 16.23 -25.40 17.46
C ARG A 4 14.80 -25.56 17.97
N SER A 5 14.18 -24.45 18.34
CA SER A 5 12.75 -24.44 18.69
C SER A 5 11.91 -24.95 17.50
N PRO A 6 10.83 -25.72 17.74
CA PRO A 6 9.92 -26.18 16.69
C PRO A 6 9.35 -25.05 15.81
N LEU A 7 9.27 -23.83 16.35
CA LEU A 7 8.80 -22.65 15.62
C LEU A 7 9.62 -22.38 14.36
N TRP A 8 10.90 -22.74 14.33
CA TRP A 8 11.78 -22.52 13.18
C TRP A 8 11.31 -23.21 11.90
N ASN A 9 10.48 -24.24 12.00
CA ASN A 9 9.93 -24.93 10.84
C ASN A 9 8.97 -24.06 10.03
N LEU A 10 8.42 -22.98 10.62
CA LEU A 10 7.48 -22.06 9.98
C LEU A 10 8.15 -20.79 9.41
N PHE A 11 9.47 -20.69 9.55
CA PHE A 11 10.24 -19.52 9.11
C PHE A 11 11.39 -19.92 8.20
N THR A 12 11.79 -19.01 7.33
CA THR A 12 13.04 -19.11 6.56
C THR A 12 14.01 -18.03 7.01
N THR A 13 15.31 -18.27 6.85
CA THR A 13 16.38 -17.34 7.23
C THR A 13 17.48 -17.35 6.19
N ASP A 14 18.13 -16.22 6.01
CA ASP A 14 19.33 -16.08 5.19
C ASP A 14 20.61 -15.95 6.04
N ASN A 15 20.50 -16.22 7.34
CA ASN A 15 21.57 -16.13 8.33
C ASN A 15 22.20 -14.75 8.53
N GLN A 16 21.62 -13.69 7.98
CA GLN A 16 22.08 -12.33 8.21
C GLN A 16 21.55 -11.77 9.54
N PRO A 17 22.28 -10.82 10.17
CA PRO A 17 21.81 -10.17 11.39
C PRO A 17 20.52 -9.38 11.12
N TYR A 18 19.65 -9.30 12.12
CA TYR A 18 18.36 -8.60 12.01
C TYR A 18 18.55 -7.09 11.84
N SER A 19 19.52 -6.51 12.54
CA SER A 19 19.90 -5.10 12.40
C SER A 19 21.36 -4.89 12.78
N ALA A 20 21.93 -3.74 12.42
CA ALA A 20 23.30 -3.38 12.83
C ALA A 20 23.51 -3.37 14.36
N LYS A 21 22.44 -3.10 15.14
CA LYS A 21 22.46 -3.11 16.61
C LYS A 21 22.21 -4.50 17.21
N ASP A 22 21.53 -5.38 16.48
CA ASP A 22 21.16 -6.72 16.94
C ASP A 22 21.82 -7.77 16.03
N THR A 23 23.10 -8.02 16.31
CA THR A 23 23.94 -8.98 15.59
C THR A 23 23.72 -10.42 16.03
N VAL A 24 23.13 -10.62 17.21
CA VAL A 24 22.87 -11.94 17.80
C VAL A 24 21.68 -12.61 17.11
N HIS A 25 20.66 -11.82 16.79
CA HIS A 25 19.41 -12.35 16.23
C HIS A 25 19.42 -12.21 14.72
N LYS A 26 19.00 -13.27 14.04
CA LYS A 26 18.96 -13.33 12.59
C LYS A 26 17.67 -12.71 12.06
N ARG A 27 17.71 -12.18 10.85
CA ARG A 27 16.48 -11.87 10.10
C ARG A 27 15.84 -13.15 9.61
N ILE A 28 14.53 -13.23 9.81
CA ILE A 28 13.70 -14.38 9.42
C ILE A 28 12.41 -13.90 8.76
N TRP A 29 11.83 -14.73 7.92
CA TRP A 29 10.56 -14.47 7.25
C TRP A 29 9.59 -15.61 7.54
N CYS A 30 8.34 -15.27 7.83
CA CYS A 30 7.28 -16.27 7.94
C CYS A 30 7.00 -16.87 6.56
N GLN A 31 7.00 -18.20 6.47
CA GLN A 31 6.77 -18.90 5.21
C GLN A 31 5.37 -18.60 4.65
N ALA A 32 4.33 -18.60 5.50
CA ALA A 32 2.97 -18.23 5.09
C ALA A 32 2.88 -16.80 4.48
N CYS A 33 3.59 -15.83 5.06
CA CYS A 33 3.64 -14.47 4.50
C CYS A 33 4.31 -14.44 3.12
N LEU A 34 5.40 -15.19 2.96
CA LEU A 34 6.11 -15.27 1.68
C LEU A 34 5.23 -15.94 0.62
N GLU A 35 4.57 -17.05 0.94
CA GLU A 35 3.66 -17.75 0.02
C GLU A 35 2.47 -16.87 -0.38
N ALA A 36 1.84 -16.18 0.58
CA ALA A 36 0.74 -15.27 0.29
C ALA A 36 1.21 -14.14 -0.65
N LYS A 37 2.40 -13.58 -0.41
CA LYS A 37 2.96 -12.53 -1.27
C LYS A 37 3.33 -13.05 -2.66
N LEU A 38 3.94 -14.22 -2.74
CA LEU A 38 4.30 -14.89 -4.00
C LEU A 38 3.05 -15.19 -4.84
N THR A 39 2.01 -15.72 -4.20
CA THR A 39 0.70 -15.98 -4.83
C THR A 39 0.11 -14.69 -5.42
N GLY A 40 0.16 -13.58 -4.68
CA GLY A 40 -0.28 -12.28 -5.18
C GLY A 40 0.56 -11.78 -6.36
N LEU A 41 1.88 -11.93 -6.32
CA LEU A 41 2.77 -11.55 -7.44
C LEU A 41 2.50 -12.38 -8.70
N LEU A 42 2.27 -13.70 -8.55
CA LEU A 42 1.91 -14.58 -9.66
C LEU A 42 0.55 -14.23 -10.25
N ALA A 43 -0.45 -13.98 -9.39
CA ALA A 43 -1.77 -13.53 -9.83
C ALA A 43 -1.69 -12.22 -10.62
N ASN A 44 -0.91 -11.25 -10.14
CA ASN A 44 -0.69 -9.99 -10.85
C ASN A 44 -0.05 -10.20 -12.22
N GLN A 45 0.97 -11.06 -12.35
CA GLN A 45 1.54 -11.36 -13.66
C GLN A 45 0.53 -12.01 -14.61
N ARG A 46 -0.30 -12.94 -14.12
CA ARG A 46 -1.36 -13.54 -14.93
C ARG A 46 -2.34 -12.48 -15.46
N VAL A 47 -2.69 -11.49 -14.64
CA VAL A 47 -3.53 -10.36 -15.06
C VAL A 47 -2.82 -9.52 -16.12
N LEU A 48 -1.52 -9.22 -15.95
CA LEU A 48 -0.75 -8.45 -16.93
C LEU A 48 -0.64 -9.18 -18.29
N VAL A 49 -0.46 -10.50 -18.27
CA VAL A 49 -0.47 -11.33 -19.48
C VAL A 49 -1.85 -11.34 -20.13
N ALA A 50 -2.90 -11.56 -19.36
CA ALA A 50 -4.28 -11.58 -19.85
C ALA A 50 -4.68 -10.24 -20.50
N ASN A 51 -4.16 -9.13 -19.98
CA ASN A 51 -4.39 -7.79 -20.49
C ASN A 51 -3.45 -7.40 -21.66
N GLY A 52 -2.55 -8.30 -22.09
CA GLY A 52 -1.60 -8.03 -23.17
C GLY A 52 -0.50 -7.01 -22.84
N VAL A 53 -0.32 -6.67 -21.56
CA VAL A 53 0.72 -5.72 -21.11
C VAL A 53 2.11 -6.35 -21.19
N ILE A 54 2.20 -7.64 -20.88
CA ILE A 54 3.42 -8.43 -21.01
C ILE A 54 3.13 -9.71 -21.78
N ARG A 55 4.12 -10.22 -22.51
CA ARG A 55 4.00 -11.52 -23.16
C ARG A 55 4.26 -12.65 -22.14
N PRO A 56 3.68 -13.84 -22.32
CA PRO A 56 3.91 -14.99 -21.42
C PRO A 56 5.40 -15.33 -21.22
N GLU A 57 6.22 -15.20 -22.26
CA GLU A 57 7.66 -15.43 -22.22
C GLU A 57 8.45 -14.40 -21.39
N ASP A 58 7.87 -13.22 -21.17
CA ASP A 58 8.46 -12.13 -20.39
C ASP A 58 8.06 -12.21 -18.90
N MET A 59 7.29 -13.23 -18.49
CA MET A 59 6.96 -13.48 -17.09
C MET A 59 8.22 -13.71 -16.26
N LEU A 60 8.30 -13.08 -15.08
CA LEU A 60 9.46 -13.28 -14.20
C LEU A 60 9.46 -14.71 -13.68
N LYS A 61 10.63 -15.35 -13.75
CA LYS A 61 10.87 -16.67 -13.16
C LYS A 61 10.53 -16.68 -11.67
N GLU A 62 10.14 -17.84 -11.17
CA GLU A 62 9.71 -18.01 -9.78
C GLU A 62 10.79 -17.58 -8.77
N ASP A 63 12.07 -17.86 -9.03
CA ASP A 63 13.17 -17.45 -8.15
C ASP A 63 13.24 -15.92 -7.99
N VAL A 64 13.02 -15.18 -9.08
CA VAL A 64 13.01 -13.70 -9.07
C VAL A 64 11.81 -13.20 -8.27
N LEU A 65 10.66 -13.86 -8.42
CA LEU A 65 9.46 -13.54 -7.64
C LEU A 65 9.63 -13.84 -6.15
N GLN A 66 10.30 -14.93 -5.79
CA GLN A 66 10.61 -15.26 -4.40
C GLN A 66 11.55 -14.23 -3.77
N GLN A 67 12.58 -13.78 -4.50
CA GLN A 67 13.45 -12.70 -4.05
C GLN A 67 12.65 -11.40 -3.86
N LYS A 68 11.79 -11.05 -4.82
CA LYS A 68 10.90 -9.89 -4.72
C LYS A 68 9.96 -9.99 -3.51
N ALA A 69 9.39 -11.17 -3.25
CA ALA A 69 8.56 -11.41 -2.09
C ALA A 69 9.32 -11.21 -0.76
N LYS A 70 10.60 -11.64 -0.67
CA LYS A 70 11.44 -11.42 0.52
C LYS A 70 11.78 -9.95 0.76
N VAL A 71 11.92 -9.16 -0.30
CA VAL A 71 12.14 -7.71 -0.21
C VAL A 71 10.85 -7.01 0.28
N ASP A 72 9.70 -7.40 -0.26
CA ASP A 72 8.41 -6.79 0.06
C ASP A 72 7.88 -7.19 1.45
N VAL A 73 8.19 -8.40 1.93
CA VAL A 73 7.77 -8.87 3.26
C VAL A 73 8.78 -8.44 4.30
N LYS A 74 8.34 -7.62 5.26
CA LYS A 74 9.18 -7.13 6.36
C LYS A 74 9.75 -8.31 7.18
N PRO A 75 11.08 -8.39 7.36
CA PRO A 75 11.69 -9.42 8.17
C PRO A 75 11.35 -9.25 9.65
N ILE A 76 11.38 -10.37 10.38
CA ILE A 76 11.16 -10.47 11.82
C ILE A 76 12.49 -10.85 12.47
N SER A 77 12.69 -10.46 13.73
CA SER A 77 13.83 -10.89 14.53
C SER A 77 13.66 -12.36 14.96
N SER A 78 14.74 -13.12 14.98
CA SER A 78 14.74 -14.54 15.39
C SER A 78 14.52 -14.79 16.88
N LYS A 79 14.09 -13.79 17.66
CA LYS A 79 13.63 -13.96 19.05
C LYS A 79 12.36 -14.79 19.08
N SER A 80 12.30 -15.80 19.94
CA SER A 80 11.14 -16.69 20.01
C SER A 80 9.85 -15.96 20.42
N GLU A 81 9.94 -14.88 21.20
CA GLU A 81 8.80 -14.04 21.54
C GLU A 81 8.26 -13.30 20.31
N HIS A 82 9.15 -12.86 19.42
CA HIS A 82 8.77 -12.16 18.18
C HIS A 82 8.16 -13.12 17.18
N MET A 83 8.70 -14.33 17.07
CA MET A 83 8.11 -15.41 16.27
C MET A 83 6.70 -15.73 16.73
N GLN A 84 6.49 -16.00 18.03
CA GLN A 84 5.17 -16.30 18.59
C GLN A 84 4.18 -15.15 18.40
N ARG A 85 4.61 -13.91 18.68
CA ARG A 85 3.76 -12.71 18.51
C ARG A 85 3.28 -12.61 17.06
N HIS A 86 4.19 -12.76 16.10
CA HIS A 86 3.85 -12.75 14.68
C HIS A 86 2.87 -13.86 14.32
N LEU A 87 3.13 -15.11 14.70
CA LEU A 87 2.26 -16.26 14.38
C LEU A 87 0.83 -16.05 14.87
N LYS A 88 0.63 -15.48 16.07
CA LYS A 88 -0.70 -15.20 16.65
C LYS A 88 -1.46 -14.09 15.92
N SER A 89 -0.75 -13.14 15.32
CA SER A 89 -1.33 -11.98 14.63
C SER A 89 -1.24 -12.04 13.10
N CYS A 90 -0.65 -13.09 12.52
CA CYS A 90 -0.37 -13.15 11.09
C CYS A 90 -1.65 -13.35 10.27
N GLN A 91 -1.95 -12.37 9.41
CA GLN A 91 -3.13 -12.42 8.54
C GLN A 91 -3.05 -13.54 7.50
N ALA A 92 -1.86 -13.78 6.92
CA ALA A 92 -1.67 -14.84 5.93
C ALA A 92 -1.96 -16.24 6.51
N ILE A 93 -1.60 -16.46 7.77
CA ILE A 93 -1.92 -17.70 8.49
C ILE A 93 -3.44 -17.81 8.69
N ARG A 94 -4.10 -16.74 9.14
CA ARG A 94 -5.57 -16.74 9.37
C ARG A 94 -6.38 -17.02 8.10
N GLN A 95 -5.85 -16.65 6.93
CA GLN A 95 -6.49 -16.86 5.65
C GLN A 95 -6.27 -18.27 5.08
N SER A 96 -5.34 -19.06 5.63
CA SER A 96 -5.04 -20.42 5.18
C SER A 96 -5.29 -21.44 6.30
N PRO A 97 -6.25 -22.36 6.14
CA PRO A 97 -6.54 -23.38 7.15
C PRO A 97 -5.34 -24.30 7.38
N GLU A 98 -4.60 -24.64 6.32
CA GLU A 98 -3.39 -25.46 6.40
C GLU A 98 -2.31 -24.81 7.28
N TRP A 99 -2.05 -23.52 7.06
CA TRP A 99 -1.08 -22.78 7.87
C TRP A 99 -1.56 -22.59 9.31
N THR A 100 -2.87 -22.44 9.52
CA THR A 100 -3.46 -22.33 10.86
C THR A 100 -3.19 -23.58 11.68
N GLU A 101 -3.45 -24.77 11.13
CA GLU A 101 -3.20 -26.04 11.80
C GLU A 101 -1.71 -26.25 12.11
N LYS A 102 -0.83 -26.07 11.10
CA LYS A 102 0.63 -26.15 11.29
C LYS A 102 1.13 -25.21 12.37
N THR A 103 0.56 -24.00 12.44
CA THR A 103 0.94 -22.98 13.42
C THR A 103 0.50 -23.36 14.83
N LEU A 104 -0.73 -23.84 15.00
CA LEU A 104 -1.23 -24.32 16.30
C LEU A 104 -0.38 -25.48 16.82
N GLU A 105 -0.02 -26.43 15.95
CA GLU A 105 0.82 -27.55 16.34
C GLU A 105 2.23 -27.12 16.75
N ALA A 106 2.85 -26.21 15.99
CA ALA A 106 4.15 -25.67 16.34
C ALA A 106 4.13 -24.89 17.66
N LEU A 107 3.05 -24.16 17.97
CA LEU A 107 2.89 -23.44 19.23
C LEU A 107 2.74 -24.40 20.42
N ARG A 108 1.91 -25.46 20.30
CA ARG A 108 1.80 -26.51 21.32
C ARG A 108 3.14 -27.22 21.56
N SER A 109 3.81 -27.59 20.46
CA SER A 109 5.15 -28.18 20.50
C SER A 109 6.19 -27.25 21.15
N TYR A 110 6.08 -25.95 20.94
CA TYR A 110 6.97 -24.97 21.55
C TYR A 110 6.77 -24.86 23.07
N GLU A 111 5.54 -24.90 23.56
CA GLU A 111 5.25 -24.87 25.00
C GLU A 111 5.86 -26.07 25.71
N THR A 112 5.66 -27.28 25.16
CA THR A 112 6.26 -28.50 25.72
C THR A 112 7.79 -28.47 25.66
N TRP A 113 8.37 -27.94 24.57
CA TRP A 113 9.81 -27.76 24.42
C TRP A 113 10.39 -26.76 25.42
N ARG A 114 9.67 -25.67 25.70
CA ARG A 114 10.09 -24.63 26.65
C ARG A 114 10.09 -25.17 28.07
N SER A 115 9.03 -25.85 28.49
CA SER A 115 8.91 -26.43 29.84
C SER A 115 10.01 -27.43 30.16
N LYS A 116 10.49 -28.19 29.17
CA LYS A 116 11.62 -29.13 29.35
C LYS A 116 12.98 -28.45 29.52
N ARG A 117 13.11 -27.17 29.15
CA ARG A 117 14.41 -26.48 29.05
C ARG A 117 14.63 -25.40 30.09
N THR A 118 13.59 -24.78 30.62
CA THR A 118 13.70 -24.02 31.86
C THR A 118 13.76 -25.06 32.98
N PRO A 119 14.91 -25.28 33.64
CA PRO A 119 14.89 -26.00 34.90
C PRO A 119 13.91 -25.25 35.79
N LEU A 120 12.95 -25.94 36.41
CA LEU A 120 12.35 -25.42 37.63
C LEU A 120 13.53 -25.24 38.57
N VAL A 121 14.09 -24.03 38.61
CA VAL A 121 14.83 -23.61 39.77
C VAL A 121 13.72 -23.45 40.79
N ASP A 122 13.48 -24.51 41.56
CA ASP A 122 12.80 -24.43 42.84
C ASP A 122 13.67 -23.50 43.69
N ILE A 123 13.51 -22.19 43.47
CA ILE A 123 13.97 -21.18 44.40
C ILE A 123 12.96 -21.30 45.54
N PRO A 124 13.32 -21.90 46.69
CA PRO A 124 12.42 -21.89 47.83
C PRO A 124 12.09 -20.42 48.11
N LEU A 125 10.80 -20.08 48.02
CA LEU A 125 10.28 -18.77 48.39
C LEU A 125 10.46 -18.58 49.90
N SER A 126 11.67 -18.24 50.34
CA SER A 126 11.87 -17.59 51.62
C SER A 126 11.33 -16.17 51.46
N GLN A 127 10.05 -15.98 51.78
CA GLN A 127 9.42 -14.67 51.81
C GLN A 127 10.20 -13.75 52.77
N PRO A 128 10.78 -12.63 52.31
CA PRO A 128 11.13 -11.57 53.24
C PRO A 128 9.83 -10.87 53.65
N SER A 129 9.54 -10.87 54.95
CA SER A 129 8.42 -10.12 55.54
C SER A 129 8.45 -8.66 55.09
N LEU A 130 7.43 -8.25 54.35
CA LEU A 130 7.15 -6.85 54.03
C LEU A 130 6.79 -6.10 55.31
N GLN A 131 7.72 -5.30 55.82
CA GLN A 131 7.39 -4.25 56.79
C GLN A 131 6.73 -3.08 56.06
N HIS A 132 5.61 -2.62 56.63
CA HIS A 132 4.85 -1.46 56.23
C HIS A 132 5.73 -0.21 56.08
N PHE A 133 5.74 0.37 54.88
CA PHE A 133 6.07 1.79 54.69
C PHE A 133 4.82 2.51 54.19
N SER A 134 4.13 3.17 55.12
CA SER A 134 3.13 4.19 54.83
C SER A 134 3.88 5.49 54.53
N GLY A 135 3.94 5.86 53.24
CA GLY A 135 4.53 7.11 52.78
C GLY A 135 3.59 7.79 51.80
N THR A 136 2.71 8.65 52.34
CA THR A 136 1.88 9.59 51.60
C THR A 136 2.74 10.66 50.95
N GLY A 137 2.61 10.85 49.63
CA GLY A 137 3.29 11.93 48.93
C GLY A 137 2.90 11.98 47.45
N VAL A 138 1.77 12.63 47.16
CA VAL A 138 1.35 13.01 45.81
C VAL A 138 1.98 14.36 45.48
N PRO A 139 2.80 14.49 44.42
CA PRO A 139 3.06 15.78 43.81
C PRO A 139 2.12 15.97 42.62
N SER A 140 1.19 16.89 42.81
CA SER A 140 0.35 17.53 41.80
C SER A 140 1.24 18.27 40.80
N ASN A 141 1.08 18.00 39.50
CA ASN A 141 1.73 18.77 38.44
C ASN A 141 0.65 19.52 37.63
N PRO A 142 0.67 20.86 37.57
CA PRO A 142 -0.27 21.63 36.77
C PRO A 142 0.33 22.02 35.40
N MET A 143 -0.56 22.46 34.51
CA MET A 143 -0.29 23.15 33.24
C MET A 143 0.17 22.30 32.04
N PHE A 144 -0.81 21.91 31.22
CA PHE A 144 -0.68 22.09 29.76
C PHE A 144 -1.87 22.91 29.28
N GLN A 145 -1.56 24.10 28.78
CA GLN A 145 -2.50 25.04 28.20
C GLN A 145 -2.93 24.57 26.81
N ALA A 146 -4.21 24.82 26.53
CA ALA A 146 -4.86 24.63 25.25
C ALA A 146 -4.21 25.48 24.15
N VAL A 147 -3.96 24.87 23.00
CA VAL A 147 -3.72 25.57 21.74
C VAL A 147 -4.89 25.31 20.80
N SER A 148 -5.45 26.42 20.34
CA SER A 148 -6.67 26.58 19.55
C SER A 148 -6.60 25.86 18.19
N PRO A 149 -7.70 25.25 17.70
CA PRO A 149 -7.79 24.90 16.29
C PRO A 149 -8.09 26.14 15.45
N PHE A 150 -7.27 26.35 14.42
CA PHE A 150 -7.48 27.33 13.35
C PHE A 150 -8.76 26.97 12.58
N THR A 151 -9.62 27.96 12.40
CA THR A 151 -10.75 27.93 11.46
C THR A 151 -10.25 28.12 10.03
N PRO A 152 -10.58 27.22 9.08
CA PRO A 152 -10.35 27.49 7.67
C PRO A 152 -11.43 28.45 7.14
N THR A 153 -11.02 29.64 6.74
CA THR A 153 -11.86 30.61 6.01
C THR A 153 -12.22 30.01 4.65
N ALA A 154 -13.50 29.74 4.43
CA ALA A 154 -14.04 29.35 3.14
C ALA A 154 -13.93 30.52 2.16
N TYR A 155 -13.02 30.42 1.18
CA TYR A 155 -13.00 31.30 0.02
C TYR A 155 -14.11 30.83 -0.93
N VAL A 156 -15.19 31.60 -1.01
CA VAL A 156 -16.24 31.42 -2.03
C VAL A 156 -15.73 32.09 -3.30
N SER A 157 -15.17 31.30 -4.21
CA SER A 157 -14.91 31.73 -5.58
C SER A 157 -16.14 31.45 -6.42
N GLU A 158 -16.81 32.50 -6.88
CA GLU A 158 -17.86 32.42 -7.89
C GLU A 158 -17.26 31.89 -9.22
N PRO A 159 -17.92 30.94 -9.91
CA PRO A 159 -17.47 30.49 -11.21
C PRO A 159 -17.81 31.52 -12.30
N PRO A 160 -16.88 31.84 -13.21
CA PRO A 160 -17.22 32.62 -14.40
C PRO A 160 -18.07 31.77 -15.34
N ASN A 161 -19.26 32.29 -15.66
CA ASN A 161 -20.12 31.79 -16.73
C ASN A 161 -19.34 31.72 -18.06
N SER A 162 -19.06 30.51 -18.55
CA SER A 162 -18.65 30.30 -19.93
C SER A 162 -19.72 29.49 -20.68
N PRO A 163 -20.11 29.93 -21.89
CA PRO A 163 -21.24 29.38 -22.64
C PRO A 163 -20.90 28.01 -23.22
N LEU A 164 -21.76 27.03 -22.91
CA LEU A 164 -21.76 25.70 -23.52
C LEU A 164 -21.96 25.80 -25.04
N THR A 165 -20.90 25.58 -25.80
CA THR A 165 -20.98 25.41 -27.25
C THR A 165 -21.66 24.09 -27.60
N LYS A 166 -22.67 24.19 -28.47
CA LYS A 166 -23.54 23.11 -28.96
C LYS A 166 -22.76 21.86 -29.40
N ARG A 167 -23.04 20.75 -28.71
CA ARG A 167 -22.65 19.39 -29.08
C ARG A 167 -23.27 19.00 -30.44
N ARG A 168 -22.41 18.65 -31.40
CA ARG A 168 -22.77 18.17 -32.74
C ARG A 168 -23.32 16.74 -32.62
N LYS A 169 -24.60 16.54 -32.96
CA LYS A 169 -25.23 15.21 -33.05
C LYS A 169 -24.67 14.47 -34.26
N SER A 170 -23.91 13.40 -34.05
CA SER A 170 -23.72 12.36 -35.07
C SER A 170 -24.70 11.23 -34.78
N ASN A 171 -25.64 11.07 -35.71
CA ASN A 171 -26.59 9.98 -35.80
C ASN A 171 -25.83 8.70 -36.16
N THR A 172 -25.96 7.65 -35.35
CA THR A 172 -25.83 6.28 -35.87
C THR A 172 -26.70 5.38 -35.00
N ASP A 173 -27.88 5.09 -35.52
CA ASP A 173 -28.80 4.08 -35.00
C ASP A 173 -28.16 2.69 -35.15
N HIS A 174 -28.07 1.94 -34.05
CA HIS A 174 -28.23 0.49 -34.07
C HIS A 174 -28.72 0.04 -32.69
N ILE A 175 -30.03 -0.08 -32.58
CA ILE A 175 -30.71 -0.83 -31.52
C ILE A 175 -30.50 -2.32 -31.80
N SER A 176 -29.79 -2.99 -30.90
CA SER A 176 -29.91 -4.45 -30.73
C SER A 176 -30.11 -4.75 -29.26
N THR A 177 -31.39 -4.93 -28.90
CA THR A 177 -31.84 -5.73 -27.77
C THR A 177 -31.47 -7.19 -27.99
N ALA A 178 -30.61 -7.74 -27.15
CA ALA A 178 -30.57 -9.16 -26.81
C ALA A 178 -29.81 -9.35 -25.49
N ASP A 179 -30.39 -10.16 -24.61
CA ASP A 179 -29.83 -10.65 -23.36
C ASP A 179 -28.34 -11.02 -23.48
N SER A 180 -27.50 -10.51 -22.58
CA SER A 180 -26.13 -11.02 -22.41
C SER A 180 -25.70 -11.06 -20.94
N PRO A 181 -25.11 -12.20 -20.51
CA PRO A 181 -24.71 -12.43 -19.14
C PRO A 181 -23.44 -11.62 -18.85
N LEU A 182 -23.45 -10.79 -17.81
CA LEU A 182 -22.28 -10.14 -17.18
C LEU A 182 -21.09 -9.98 -18.15
N GLY A 183 -21.31 -9.13 -19.16
CA GLY A 183 -20.47 -9.03 -20.35
C GLY A 183 -19.03 -8.64 -20.04
N ALA A 184 -18.11 -9.19 -20.82
CA ALA A 184 -16.72 -8.79 -20.89
C ALA A 184 -16.63 -7.25 -20.91
N LEU A 185 -16.03 -6.67 -19.88
CA LEU A 185 -15.77 -5.24 -19.82
C LEU A 185 -14.92 -4.87 -21.04
N SER A 186 -15.49 -4.13 -22.00
CA SER A 186 -14.76 -3.72 -23.18
C SER A 186 -13.64 -2.79 -22.77
N VAL A 187 -12.41 -3.15 -23.11
CA VAL A 187 -11.23 -2.28 -22.98
C VAL A 187 -11.50 -1.00 -23.76
N TRP A 188 -11.20 0.16 -23.18
CA TRP A 188 -11.35 1.43 -23.87
C TRP A 188 -10.49 1.48 -25.12
N ASP A 189 -11.02 2.14 -26.16
CA ASP A 189 -10.22 2.42 -27.34
C ASP A 189 -9.13 3.47 -27.04
N ALA A 190 -8.18 3.62 -27.97
CA ALA A 190 -7.05 4.52 -27.78
C ALA A 190 -7.48 6.01 -27.68
N GLU A 191 -8.61 6.38 -28.28
CA GLU A 191 -9.13 7.75 -28.26
C GLU A 191 -9.74 8.06 -26.89
N GLN A 192 -10.61 7.19 -26.39
CA GLN A 192 -11.19 7.26 -25.04
C GLN A 192 -10.10 7.27 -23.95
N GLN A 193 -9.09 6.42 -24.11
CA GLN A 193 -7.98 6.35 -23.16
C GLN A 193 -7.13 7.64 -23.15
N SER A 194 -6.95 8.26 -24.32
CA SER A 194 -6.26 9.54 -24.46
C SER A 194 -7.07 10.69 -23.88
N GLU A 195 -8.38 10.75 -24.17
CA GLU A 195 -9.32 11.74 -23.64
C GLU A 195 -9.36 11.69 -22.11
N PHE A 196 -9.52 10.48 -21.55
CA PHE A 196 -9.50 10.28 -20.11
C PHE A 196 -8.21 10.76 -19.45
N GLY A 197 -7.05 10.49 -20.06
CA GLY A 197 -5.79 10.95 -19.49
C GLY A 197 -5.66 12.47 -19.49
N GLN A 198 -6.15 13.15 -20.53
CA GLN A 198 -6.17 14.62 -20.57
C GLN A 198 -7.10 15.19 -19.50
N ASP A 199 -8.28 14.60 -19.34
CA ASP A 199 -9.23 15.03 -18.31
C ASP A 199 -8.68 14.78 -16.90
N LEU A 200 -7.91 13.71 -16.70
CA LEU A 200 -7.26 13.43 -15.43
C LEU A 200 -6.16 14.45 -15.11
N VAL A 201 -5.35 14.88 -16.09
CA VAL A 201 -4.37 15.97 -15.93
C VAL A 201 -5.07 17.28 -15.54
N ARG A 202 -6.19 17.61 -16.20
CA ARG A 202 -6.99 18.81 -15.88
C ARG A 202 -7.61 18.73 -14.50
N LEU A 203 -8.08 17.56 -14.09
CA LEU A 203 -8.60 17.34 -12.74
C LEU A 203 -7.51 17.59 -11.69
N PHE A 204 -6.32 17.01 -11.88
CA PHE A 204 -5.20 17.21 -10.96
C PHE A 204 -4.82 18.69 -10.82
N THR A 205 -4.77 19.39 -11.95
CA THR A 205 -4.42 20.81 -11.99
C THR A 205 -5.48 21.67 -11.32
N SER A 206 -6.76 21.48 -11.66
CA SER A 206 -7.88 22.25 -11.09
C SER A 206 -8.11 21.99 -9.60
N CYS A 207 -7.86 20.76 -9.13
CA CYS A 207 -7.95 20.41 -7.71
C CYS A 207 -6.66 20.67 -6.91
N ASN A 208 -5.61 21.21 -7.55
CA ASN A 208 -4.28 21.38 -6.95
C ASN A 208 -3.76 20.09 -6.27
N TRP A 209 -3.99 18.95 -6.91
CA TRP A 209 -3.52 17.67 -6.40
C TRP A 209 -2.03 17.50 -6.70
N SER A 210 -1.32 16.95 -5.72
CA SER A 210 0.08 16.59 -5.92
C SER A 210 0.20 15.53 -7.03
N TRP A 211 1.10 15.75 -7.99
CA TRP A 211 1.44 14.75 -9.02
C TRP A 211 1.91 13.41 -8.44
N ASN A 212 2.51 13.42 -7.24
CA ASN A 212 2.89 12.20 -6.54
C ASN A 212 1.67 11.31 -6.20
N THR A 213 0.47 11.88 -6.11
CA THR A 213 -0.77 11.14 -5.87
C THR A 213 -1.03 10.11 -6.97
N ALA A 214 -0.70 10.44 -8.23
CA ALA A 214 -0.87 9.53 -9.36
C ALA A 214 -0.01 8.27 -9.23
N ASN A 215 1.14 8.38 -8.58
CA ASN A 215 2.07 7.27 -8.33
C ASN A 215 1.78 6.51 -7.03
N ALA A 216 0.82 6.96 -6.21
CA ALA A 216 0.51 6.31 -4.95
C ALA A 216 -0.22 4.96 -5.19
N PRO A 217 0.21 3.83 -4.62
CA PRO A 217 -0.41 2.52 -4.87
C PRO A 217 -1.93 2.47 -4.65
N GLN A 218 -2.44 3.26 -3.69
CA GLN A 218 -3.87 3.34 -3.42
C GLN A 218 -4.67 3.98 -4.56
N PHE A 219 -4.06 4.90 -5.30
CA PHE A 219 -4.66 5.51 -6.48
C PHE A 219 -4.92 4.45 -7.56
N TRP A 220 -3.93 3.60 -7.84
CA TRP A 220 -4.06 2.48 -8.77
C TRP A 220 -5.13 1.48 -8.33
N LEU A 221 -5.20 1.15 -7.03
CA LEU A 221 -6.22 0.27 -6.48
C LEU A 221 -7.64 0.86 -6.61
N PHE A 222 -7.78 2.18 -6.42
CA PHE A 222 -9.04 2.87 -6.59
C PHE A 222 -9.54 2.78 -8.04
N PHE A 223 -8.68 3.13 -9.02
CA PHE A 223 -9.04 3.05 -10.43
C PHE A 223 -9.30 1.61 -10.87
N GLY A 224 -8.48 0.65 -10.46
CA GLY A 224 -8.72 -0.77 -10.78
C GLY A 224 -10.06 -1.29 -10.23
N LYS A 225 -10.53 -0.76 -9.10
CA LYS A 225 -11.82 -1.16 -8.51
C LYS A 225 -13.03 -0.50 -9.17
N TYR A 226 -12.96 0.80 -9.46
CA TYR A 226 -14.12 1.58 -9.90
C TYR A 226 -14.16 1.85 -11.41
N LEU A 227 -13.00 1.79 -12.08
CA LEU A 227 -12.82 2.04 -13.52
C LEU A 227 -11.90 0.97 -14.13
N PRO A 228 -12.27 -0.33 -14.08
CA PRO A 228 -11.41 -1.42 -14.53
C PRO A 228 -11.10 -1.41 -16.04
N GLN A 229 -11.88 -0.66 -16.84
CA GLN A 229 -11.69 -0.51 -18.28
C GLN A 229 -10.61 0.52 -18.63
N ALA A 230 -10.29 1.42 -17.69
CA ALA A 230 -9.34 2.49 -17.88
C ALA A 230 -7.96 2.09 -17.39
N GLN A 231 -6.93 2.27 -18.21
CA GLN A 231 -5.56 2.28 -17.70
C GLN A 231 -5.28 3.65 -17.08
N VAL A 232 -4.65 3.68 -15.91
CA VAL A 232 -4.19 4.94 -15.33
C VAL A 232 -2.97 5.39 -16.14
N PRO A 233 -3.06 6.51 -16.88
CA PRO A 233 -1.95 6.97 -17.70
C PRO A 233 -0.85 7.55 -16.80
N ASP A 234 0.37 7.58 -17.33
CA ASP A 234 1.41 8.42 -16.76
C ASP A 234 1.00 9.89 -16.96
N LEU A 235 0.64 10.56 -15.87
CA LEU A 235 0.25 11.97 -15.87
C LEU A 235 1.44 12.91 -16.04
N SER A 236 2.67 12.38 -16.02
CA SER A 236 3.89 13.15 -16.26
C SER A 236 4.33 13.12 -17.73
N GLY A 237 5.34 13.92 -18.07
CA GLY A 237 5.92 13.97 -19.40
C GLY A 237 4.94 14.48 -20.46
N ARG A 238 4.77 13.73 -21.56
CA ARG A 238 4.10 14.21 -22.79
C ARG A 238 2.68 14.74 -22.58
N MET A 239 1.91 14.15 -21.67
CA MET A 239 0.53 14.61 -21.42
C MET A 239 0.53 15.97 -20.71
N LEU A 240 1.40 16.14 -19.73
CA LEU A 240 1.59 17.41 -19.03
C LEU A 240 2.17 18.47 -19.99
N ASP A 241 3.14 18.10 -20.81
CA ASP A 241 3.74 18.99 -21.81
C ASP A 241 2.69 19.49 -22.80
N SER A 242 1.85 18.59 -23.34
CA SER A 242 0.75 18.93 -24.25
C SER A 242 -0.27 19.88 -23.61
N GLU A 243 -0.66 19.64 -22.35
CA GLU A 243 -1.61 20.52 -21.66
C GLU A 243 -0.96 21.87 -21.30
N ALA A 244 0.34 21.88 -20.97
CA ALA A 244 1.10 23.11 -20.75
C ALA A 244 1.20 23.96 -22.02
N GLU A 245 1.54 23.35 -23.16
CA GLU A 245 1.54 24.03 -24.47
C GLU A 245 0.16 24.59 -24.81
N ARG A 246 -0.91 23.82 -24.57
CA ARG A 246 -2.29 24.27 -24.78
C ARG A 246 -2.63 25.50 -23.93
N VAL A 247 -2.28 25.49 -22.65
CA VAL A 247 -2.52 26.61 -21.71
C VAL A 247 -1.66 27.83 -22.09
N GLN A 248 -0.41 27.62 -22.50
CA GLN A 248 0.47 28.69 -22.98
C GLN A 248 -0.12 29.35 -24.24
N GLU A 249 -0.56 28.56 -25.22
CA GLU A 249 -1.15 29.09 -26.46
C GLU A 249 -2.48 29.81 -26.18
N GLN A 250 -3.31 29.26 -25.29
CA GLN A 250 -4.55 29.91 -24.86
C GLN A 250 -4.25 31.26 -24.16
N THR A 251 -3.24 31.29 -23.29
CA THR A 251 -2.82 32.51 -22.58
C THR A 251 -2.23 33.52 -23.55
N ARG A 252 -1.38 33.09 -24.48
CA ARG A 252 -0.83 33.93 -25.54
C ARG A 252 -1.94 34.61 -26.34
N LYS A 253 -2.96 33.85 -26.75
CA LYS A 253 -4.13 34.40 -27.47
C LYS A 253 -4.95 35.37 -26.64
N SER A 254 -5.07 35.16 -25.32
CA SER A 254 -5.84 36.06 -24.46
C SER A 254 -5.12 37.37 -24.16
N ILE A 255 -3.78 37.39 -24.19
CA ILE A 255 -2.98 38.59 -23.93
C ILE A 255 -2.53 39.31 -25.21
N GLU A 256 -2.71 38.72 -26.39
CA GLU A 256 -2.32 39.34 -27.65
C GLU A 256 -3.03 40.70 -27.83
N GLY A 257 -2.23 41.77 -27.98
CA GLY A 257 -2.73 43.15 -28.05
C GLY A 257 -3.00 43.84 -26.72
N SER A 258 -2.77 43.17 -25.59
CA SER A 258 -2.92 43.74 -24.23
C SER A 258 -1.56 44.13 -23.63
N LEU A 259 -1.54 45.15 -22.76
CA LEU A 259 -0.37 45.49 -21.95
C LEU A 259 -0.34 44.57 -20.71
N ALA A 260 0.73 43.79 -20.56
CA ALA A 260 0.95 42.93 -19.40
C ALA A 260 1.99 43.54 -18.45
N THR A 261 1.76 43.41 -17.13
CA THR A 261 2.76 43.69 -16.10
C THR A 261 3.31 42.37 -15.58
N TYR A 262 4.64 42.24 -15.54
CA TYR A 262 5.31 41.05 -15.03
C TYR A 262 5.77 41.31 -13.60
N GLN A 263 5.31 40.48 -12.66
CA GLN A 263 5.82 40.45 -11.30
C GLN A 263 6.67 39.18 -11.13
N ALA A 264 7.93 39.36 -10.76
CA ALA A 264 8.80 38.27 -10.35
C ALA A 264 8.82 38.21 -8.83
N ASP A 265 8.31 37.12 -8.25
CA ASP A 265 8.55 36.80 -6.84
C ASP A 265 9.96 36.21 -6.75
N GLY A 266 10.84 36.89 -6.01
CA GLY A 266 12.24 36.53 -5.80
C GLY A 266 12.47 35.65 -4.58
#